data_AF-A0A1G0RUU1-F1
#
_entry.id   AF-A0A1G0RUU1-F1
#
_cell.length_a   1.000
_cell.length_b   1.000
_cell.length_c   1.000
_cell.angle_alpha   90.00
_cell.angle_beta   90.00
_cell.angle_gamma   90.00
#
_symmetry.space_group_name_H-M   'P 1'
#
loop_
_entity.id
_entity.type
_entity.pdbx_description
1 polymer ?
#
loop_
_entity_poly.entity_id
_entity_poly.type
_entity_poly.pdbx_seq_one_letter_code
_entity_poly.pdbx_strand_id
1 'polypeptide(L)'
;MKLSPLLIKKQEFEKSFRGYNVDEVQTFLDKISSEMEDLINENEALEQEVENLNAKVIEYQKIEKNLKDTFLKNQETLAQALESAKKQSALIVKEAEIKASQIIQNAEDIANEMRNAVIALREEKDSIIARLKAIVSTQSNLLEGKVKDAGEEPRKTKTQDEPEKFDIDIDGIVDKLL
;
A
#
# COMPACT_ATOMS: atom_id res chain seq x y z
N MET A 1 -72.66 -23.96 24.78
CA MET A 1 -73.99 -24.22 24.17
C MET A 1 -75.07 -24.27 25.27
N LYS A 2 -76.36 -24.05 24.92
CA LYS A 2 -77.50 -24.07 25.86
C LYS A 2 -78.08 -25.47 26.13
N LEU A 3 -77.73 -26.48 25.31
CA LEU A 3 -78.03 -27.89 25.53
C LEU A 3 -76.72 -28.68 25.48
N SER A 4 -76.58 -29.68 26.36
CA SER A 4 -75.48 -30.67 26.33
C SER A 4 -76.04 -32.02 25.88
N PRO A 5 -75.20 -32.92 25.33
CA PRO A 5 -75.61 -34.30 25.01
C PRO A 5 -76.31 -34.97 26.20
N LEU A 6 -75.75 -34.78 27.40
CA LEU A 6 -76.28 -35.31 28.64
C LEU A 6 -77.66 -34.72 29.03
N LEU A 7 -77.90 -33.44 28.74
CA LEU A 7 -79.21 -32.80 28.92
C LEU A 7 -80.24 -33.35 27.92
N ILE A 8 -79.85 -33.58 26.67
CA ILE A 8 -80.73 -34.17 25.63
C ILE A 8 -81.14 -35.58 26.02
N LYS A 9 -80.19 -36.39 26.50
CA LYS A 9 -80.44 -37.77 26.92
C LYS A 9 -81.38 -37.89 28.13
N LYS A 10 -81.31 -36.92 29.05
CA LYS A 10 -82.14 -36.85 30.27
C LYS A 10 -83.42 -36.03 30.10
N GLN A 11 -83.73 -35.56 28.90
CA GLN A 11 -84.90 -34.74 28.66
C GLN A 11 -86.18 -35.57 28.83
N GLU A 12 -87.03 -35.18 29.77
CA GLU A 12 -88.36 -35.75 29.95
C GLU A 12 -89.42 -34.86 29.29
N PHE A 13 -90.49 -35.49 28.79
CA PHE A 13 -91.63 -34.82 28.16
C PHE A 13 -92.92 -35.16 28.89
N GLU A 14 -93.84 -34.19 28.98
CA GLU A 14 -95.17 -34.42 29.56
C GLU A 14 -96.00 -35.38 28.69
N LYS A 15 -96.79 -36.24 29.34
CA LYS A 15 -97.64 -37.22 28.65
C LYS A 15 -98.98 -36.57 28.27
N SER A 16 -99.35 -36.67 27.00
CA SER A 16 -100.60 -36.15 26.44
C SER A 16 -101.39 -37.24 25.71
N PHE A 17 -102.73 -37.16 25.72
CA PHE A 17 -103.59 -38.10 25.01
C PHE A 17 -103.41 -37.94 23.49
N ARG A 18 -102.94 -39.01 22.82
CA ARG A 18 -102.45 -39.05 21.42
C ARG A 18 -101.04 -38.44 21.17
N GLY A 19 -100.13 -38.52 22.13
CA GLY A 19 -98.71 -38.17 21.94
C GLY A 19 -97.90 -39.19 21.12
N TYR A 20 -96.65 -38.85 20.83
CA TYR A 20 -95.67 -39.74 20.19
C TYR A 20 -95.33 -40.95 21.08
N ASN A 21 -94.82 -42.03 20.47
CA ASN A 21 -94.37 -43.21 21.20
C ASN A 21 -93.12 -42.86 22.04
N VAL A 22 -93.20 -43.11 23.34
CA VAL A 22 -92.14 -42.80 24.31
C VAL A 22 -90.83 -43.53 23.98
N ASP A 23 -90.89 -44.80 23.58
CA ASP A 23 -89.70 -45.61 23.31
C ASP A 23 -88.97 -45.13 22.04
N GLU A 24 -89.73 -44.71 21.03
CA GLU A 24 -89.19 -44.17 19.78
C GLU A 24 -88.55 -42.80 20.00
N VAL A 25 -89.20 -41.93 20.78
CA VAL A 25 -88.65 -40.62 21.17
C VAL A 25 -87.36 -40.80 21.99
N GLN A 26 -87.32 -41.73 22.94
CA GLN A 26 -86.12 -41.97 23.75
C GLN A 26 -84.95 -42.49 22.88
N THR A 27 -85.23 -43.43 21.96
CA THR A 27 -84.22 -43.94 21.01
C THR A 27 -83.68 -42.82 20.11
N PHE A 28 -84.55 -41.90 19.68
CA PHE A 28 -84.15 -40.74 18.88
C PHE A 28 -83.31 -39.74 19.70
N LEU A 29 -83.68 -39.46 20.96
CA LEU A 29 -82.88 -38.63 21.86
C LEU A 29 -81.50 -39.23 22.14
N ASP A 30 -81.40 -40.55 22.31
CA ASP A 30 -80.12 -41.24 22.47
C ASP A 30 -79.23 -41.08 21.23
N LYS A 31 -79.82 -41.22 20.03
CA LYS A 31 -79.09 -41.02 18.77
C LYS A 31 -78.62 -39.58 18.60
N ILE A 32 -79.47 -38.58 18.85
CA ILE A 32 -79.09 -37.16 18.79
C ILE A 32 -78.01 -36.84 19.82
N SER A 33 -78.13 -37.37 21.04
CA SER A 33 -77.11 -37.17 22.07
C SER A 33 -75.75 -37.70 21.60
N SER A 34 -75.70 -38.89 21.01
CA SER A 34 -74.44 -39.46 20.49
C SER A 34 -73.84 -38.61 19.38
N GLU A 35 -74.64 -38.27 18.36
CA GLU A 35 -74.18 -37.42 17.23
C GLU A 35 -73.72 -36.05 17.72
N MET A 36 -74.39 -35.47 18.72
CA MET A 36 -73.98 -34.19 19.30
C MET A 36 -72.67 -34.30 20.11
N GLU A 37 -72.44 -35.42 20.79
CA GLU A 37 -71.17 -35.69 21.49
C GLU A 37 -70.02 -35.83 20.48
N ASP A 38 -70.24 -36.56 19.39
CA ASP A 38 -69.27 -36.71 18.30
C ASP A 38 -68.93 -35.36 17.66
N LEU A 39 -69.94 -34.53 17.37
CA LEU A 39 -69.75 -33.17 16.83
C LEU A 39 -68.99 -32.25 17.79
N ILE A 40 -69.20 -32.37 19.10
CA ILE A 40 -68.46 -31.57 20.11
C ILE A 40 -67.00 -32.01 20.12
N ASN A 41 -66.73 -33.31 20.15
CA ASN A 41 -65.36 -33.84 20.14
C ASN A 41 -64.62 -33.46 18.85
N GLU A 42 -65.28 -33.53 17.70
CA GLU A 42 -64.71 -33.09 16.42
C GLU A 42 -64.42 -31.58 16.42
N ASN A 43 -65.34 -30.78 16.96
CA ASN A 43 -65.14 -29.33 17.07
C ASN A 43 -63.94 -28.98 17.95
N GLU A 44 -63.82 -29.60 19.14
CA GLU A 44 -62.67 -29.40 20.03
C GLU A 44 -61.35 -29.82 19.37
N ALA A 45 -61.35 -30.93 18.62
CA ALA A 45 -60.18 -31.39 17.88
C ALA A 45 -59.78 -30.39 16.77
N LEU A 46 -60.75 -29.88 16.02
CA LEU A 46 -60.53 -28.87 14.98
C LEU A 46 -60.06 -27.53 15.57
N GLU A 47 -60.62 -27.11 16.70
CA GLU A 47 -60.17 -25.89 17.40
C GLU A 47 -58.70 -26.01 17.84
N GLN A 48 -58.31 -27.16 18.39
CA GLN A 48 -56.91 -27.44 18.73
C GLN A 48 -55.99 -27.48 17.51
N GLU A 49 -56.44 -28.05 16.39
CA GLU A 49 -55.67 -28.06 15.14
C GLU A 49 -55.48 -26.63 14.61
N VAL A 50 -56.53 -25.82 14.61
CA VAL A 50 -56.49 -24.41 14.19
C VAL A 50 -55.52 -23.62 15.08
N GLU A 51 -55.55 -23.81 16.40
CA GLU A 51 -54.62 -23.14 17.32
C GLU A 51 -53.16 -23.53 17.01
N ASN A 52 -52.89 -24.82 16.82
CA ASN A 52 -51.57 -25.31 16.46
C ASN A 52 -51.08 -24.78 15.10
N LEU A 53 -51.95 -24.72 14.09
CA LEU A 53 -51.61 -24.17 12.79
C LEU A 53 -51.34 -22.67 12.86
N ASN A 54 -52.14 -21.92 13.63
CA ASN A 54 -51.92 -20.49 13.85
C ASN A 54 -50.57 -20.24 14.55
N ALA A 55 -50.21 -21.05 15.55
CA ALA A 55 -48.91 -20.96 16.21
C ALA A 55 -47.75 -21.16 15.22
N LYS A 56 -47.84 -22.17 14.33
CA LYS A 56 -46.85 -22.41 13.28
C LYS A 56 -46.76 -21.25 12.28
N VAL A 57 -47.89 -20.67 11.89
CA VAL A 57 -47.91 -19.51 10.97
C VAL A 57 -47.18 -18.32 11.60
N ILE A 58 -47.42 -18.04 12.88
CA ILE A 58 -46.72 -16.96 13.60
C ILE A 58 -45.21 -17.23 13.66
N GLU A 59 -44.81 -18.48 13.91
CA GLU A 59 -43.40 -18.88 13.90
C GLU A 59 -42.76 -18.67 12.53
N TYR A 60 -43.42 -19.10 11.46
CA TYR A 60 -42.91 -18.92 10.09
C TYR A 60 -42.82 -17.44 9.71
N GLN A 61 -43.80 -16.61 10.08
CA GLN A 61 -43.74 -15.16 9.86
C GLN A 61 -42.55 -14.53 10.59
N LYS A 62 -42.24 -14.99 11.81
CA LYS A 62 -41.07 -14.53 12.56
C LYS A 62 -39.76 -14.93 11.87
N ILE A 63 -39.67 -16.17 11.39
CA ILE A 63 -38.50 -16.66 10.65
C ILE A 63 -38.33 -15.86 9.35
N GLU A 64 -39.40 -15.64 8.60
CA GLU A 64 -39.37 -14.85 7.37
C GLU A 64 -38.89 -13.42 7.62
N LYS A 65 -39.39 -12.78 8.68
CA LYS A 65 -38.95 -11.43 9.07
C LYS A 65 -37.46 -11.41 9.42
N ASN A 66 -37.00 -12.34 10.24
CA ASN A 66 -35.58 -12.43 10.61
C ASN A 66 -34.69 -12.68 9.40
N LEU A 67 -35.14 -13.52 8.45
CA LEU A 67 -34.41 -13.80 7.22
C LEU A 67 -34.32 -12.55 6.33
N LYS A 68 -35.42 -11.80 6.17
CA LYS A 68 -35.45 -10.52 5.45
C LYS A 68 -34.52 -9.49 6.07
N ASP A 69 -34.58 -9.32 7.40
CA ASP A 69 -33.72 -8.39 8.13
C ASP A 69 -32.24 -8.76 8.00
N THR A 70 -31.92 -10.06 8.06
CA THR A 70 -30.56 -10.57 7.88
C THR A 70 -30.08 -10.36 6.46
N PHE A 71 -30.93 -10.61 5.46
CA PHE A 71 -30.60 -10.40 4.06
C PHE A 71 -30.28 -8.94 3.76
N LEU A 72 -31.10 -8.01 4.26
CA LEU A 72 -30.88 -6.57 4.11
C LEU A 72 -29.57 -6.14 4.78
N LYS A 73 -29.33 -6.57 6.02
CA LYS A 73 -28.06 -6.29 6.72
C LYS A 73 -26.85 -6.83 5.98
N ASN A 74 -26.95 -8.03 5.41
CA ASN A 74 -25.88 -8.62 4.61
C ASN A 74 -25.63 -7.80 3.34
N GLN A 75 -26.68 -7.32 2.67
CA GLN A 75 -26.55 -6.45 1.50
C GLN A 75 -25.86 -5.12 1.84
N GLU A 76 -26.26 -4.47 2.94
CA GLU A 76 -25.62 -3.25 3.43
C GLU A 76 -24.15 -3.48 3.77
N THR A 77 -23.84 -4.58 4.47
CA THR A 77 -22.47 -4.96 4.84
C THR A 77 -21.61 -5.20 3.59
N LEU A 78 -22.14 -5.89 2.59
CA LEU A 78 -21.46 -6.12 1.31
C LEU A 78 -21.20 -4.80 0.57
N ALA A 79 -22.17 -3.89 0.54
CA ALA A 79 -22.01 -2.58 -0.07
C ALA A 79 -20.91 -1.76 0.63
N GLN A 80 -20.91 -1.72 1.97
CA GLN A 80 -19.89 -1.05 2.77
C GLN A 80 -18.50 -1.67 2.55
N ALA A 81 -18.40 -3.00 2.51
CA ALA A 81 -17.15 -3.70 2.26
C ALA A 81 -16.58 -3.37 0.87
N LEU A 82 -17.43 -3.34 -0.16
CA LEU A 82 -17.03 -2.95 -1.52
C LEU A 82 -16.58 -1.49 -1.59
N GLU A 83 -17.29 -0.57 -0.93
CA GLU A 83 -16.90 0.83 -0.89
C GLU A 83 -15.56 1.02 -0.17
N SER A 84 -15.37 0.36 0.97
CA SER A 84 -14.12 0.38 1.72
C SER A 84 -12.95 -0.19 0.90
N ALA A 85 -13.14 -1.34 0.25
CA ALA A 85 -12.14 -1.95 -0.61
C ALA A 85 -11.74 -1.03 -1.79
N LYS A 86 -12.72 -0.34 -2.41
CA LYS A 86 -12.45 0.65 -3.46
C LYS A 86 -11.62 1.82 -2.94
N LYS A 87 -11.98 2.37 -1.77
CA LYS A 87 -11.23 3.48 -1.14
C LYS A 87 -9.80 3.05 -0.78
N GLN A 88 -9.64 1.89 -0.16
CA GLN A 88 -8.33 1.34 0.19
C GLN A 88 -7.48 1.08 -1.06
N SER A 89 -8.04 0.49 -2.11
CA SER A 89 -7.35 0.29 -3.38
C SER A 89 -6.88 1.60 -3.98
N ALA A 90 -7.73 2.64 -3.99
CA ALA A 90 -7.37 3.95 -4.51
C ALA A 90 -6.24 4.60 -3.67
N LEU A 91 -6.28 4.44 -2.35
CA LEU A 91 -5.21 4.91 -1.46
C LEU A 91 -3.89 4.19 -1.72
N ILE A 92 -3.91 2.86 -1.87
CA ILE A 92 -2.71 2.06 -2.17
C ILE A 92 -2.07 2.52 -3.49
N VAL A 93 -2.89 2.71 -4.54
CA VAL A 93 -2.39 3.20 -5.83
C VAL A 93 -1.76 4.58 -5.67
N LYS A 94 -2.44 5.51 -4.99
CA LYS A 94 -1.91 6.85 -4.76
C LYS A 94 -0.61 6.85 -3.94
N GLU A 95 -0.52 6.00 -2.92
CA GLU A 95 0.70 5.86 -2.12
C GLU A 95 1.85 5.28 -2.95
N ALA A 96 1.57 4.29 -3.80
CA ALA A 96 2.54 3.72 -4.72
C ALA A 96 3.04 4.76 -5.74
N GLU A 97 2.15 5.60 -6.29
CA GLU A 97 2.50 6.70 -7.20
C GLU A 97 3.40 7.74 -6.51
N ILE A 98 3.08 8.13 -5.28
CA ILE A 98 3.90 9.07 -4.49
C ILE A 98 5.29 8.48 -4.24
N LYS A 99 5.37 7.21 -3.79
CA LYS A 99 6.66 6.54 -3.56
C LYS A 99 7.47 6.41 -4.84
N ALA A 100 6.84 6.04 -5.96
CA ALA A 100 7.51 5.96 -7.26
C ALA A 100 8.07 7.33 -7.68
N SER A 101 7.28 8.39 -7.54
CA SER A 101 7.74 9.76 -7.83
C SER A 101 8.94 10.17 -6.97
N GLN A 102 8.90 9.88 -5.66
CA GLN A 102 10.02 10.13 -4.74
C GLN A 102 11.28 9.35 -5.13
N ILE A 103 11.15 8.08 -5.52
CA ILE A 103 12.28 7.26 -5.98
C ILE A 103 12.91 7.88 -7.23
N ILE A 104 12.09 8.31 -8.19
CA ILE A 104 12.57 8.94 -9.43
C ILE A 104 13.31 10.25 -9.11
N GLN A 105 12.72 11.12 -8.29
CA GLN A 105 13.35 12.37 -7.87
C GLN A 105 14.71 12.13 -7.20
N ASN A 106 14.76 11.21 -6.24
CA ASN A 106 16.01 10.87 -5.56
C ASN A 106 17.06 10.33 -6.55
N ALA A 107 16.66 9.51 -7.52
CA ALA A 107 17.56 8.99 -8.55
C ALA A 107 18.08 10.09 -9.48
N GLU A 108 17.23 11.05 -9.86
CA GLU A 108 17.62 12.22 -10.64
C GLU A 108 18.61 13.11 -9.88
N ASP A 109 18.38 13.35 -8.59
CA ASP A 109 19.28 14.13 -7.74
C ASP A 109 20.66 13.47 -7.64
N ILE A 110 20.70 12.17 -7.37
CA ILE A 110 21.96 11.39 -7.33
C ILE A 110 22.66 11.43 -8.68
N ALA A 111 21.92 11.29 -9.79
CA ALA A 111 22.49 11.34 -11.13
C ALA A 111 23.10 12.72 -11.44
N ASN A 112 22.45 13.79 -11.00
CA ASN A 112 22.96 15.15 -11.15
C ASN A 112 24.20 15.41 -10.30
N GLU A 113 24.19 14.94 -9.05
CA GLU A 113 25.37 15.00 -8.17
C GLU A 113 26.57 14.27 -8.78
N MET A 114 26.37 13.05 -9.29
CA MET A 114 27.42 12.29 -9.98
C MET A 114 27.93 13.02 -11.23
N ARG A 115 27.04 13.61 -12.03
CA ARG A 115 27.44 14.40 -13.22
C ARG A 115 28.32 15.57 -12.81
N ASN A 116 27.93 16.31 -11.77
CA ASN A 116 28.70 17.45 -11.27
C ASN A 116 30.06 17.01 -10.74
N ALA A 117 30.12 15.90 -9.99
CA ALA A 117 31.37 15.32 -9.52
C ALA A 117 32.30 14.92 -10.69
N VAL A 118 31.76 14.32 -11.74
CA VAL A 118 32.54 13.96 -12.95
C VAL A 118 33.09 15.20 -13.65
N ILE A 119 32.31 16.28 -13.74
CA ILE A 119 32.78 17.55 -14.33
C ILE A 119 33.92 18.13 -13.50
N ALA A 120 33.75 18.23 -12.18
CA ALA A 120 34.77 18.76 -11.27
C ALA A 120 36.09 17.95 -11.35
N LEU A 121 36.01 16.62 -11.36
CA LEU A 121 37.18 15.75 -11.50
C LEU A 121 37.90 15.93 -12.85
N ARG A 122 37.15 16.18 -13.94
CA ARG A 122 37.75 16.46 -15.26
C ARG A 122 38.49 17.78 -15.26
N GLU A 123 37.90 18.83 -14.69
CA GLU A 123 38.54 20.15 -14.55
C GLU A 123 39.80 20.07 -13.67
N GLU A 124 39.74 19.34 -12.57
CA GLU A 124 40.91 19.09 -11.71
C GLU A 124 42.02 18.36 -12.47
N LYS A 125 41.68 17.30 -13.20
CA LYS A 125 42.61 16.55 -14.05
C LYS A 125 43.26 17.45 -15.10
N ASP A 126 42.48 18.27 -15.81
CA ASP A 126 43.00 19.19 -16.83
C ASP A 126 43.92 20.27 -16.20
N SER A 127 43.57 20.78 -15.02
CA SER A 127 44.40 21.71 -14.24
C SER A 127 45.74 21.10 -13.83
N ILE A 128 45.74 19.84 -13.35
CA ILE A 128 46.97 19.12 -13.01
C ILE A 128 47.86 18.92 -14.24
N ILE A 129 47.27 18.52 -15.37
CA ILE A 129 48.01 18.34 -16.64
C ILE A 129 48.64 19.68 -17.08
N ALA A 130 47.90 20.78 -17.01
CA ALA A 130 48.42 22.10 -17.36
C ALA A 130 49.59 22.52 -16.47
N ARG A 131 49.48 22.32 -15.14
CA ARG A 131 50.57 22.59 -14.19
C ARG A 131 51.81 21.73 -14.47
N LEU A 132 51.64 20.44 -14.71
CA LEU A 132 52.75 19.54 -15.05
C LEU A 132 53.43 19.95 -16.35
N LYS A 133 52.67 20.27 -17.40
CA LYS A 133 53.21 20.78 -18.67
C LYS A 133 54.02 22.06 -18.45
N ALA A 134 53.51 23.01 -17.66
CA ALA A 134 54.23 24.24 -17.35
C ALA A 134 55.56 23.97 -16.62
N ILE A 135 55.57 23.05 -15.65
CA ILE A 135 56.80 22.64 -14.94
C ILE A 135 57.79 22.03 -15.92
N VAL A 136 57.37 21.07 -16.75
CA VAL A 136 58.25 20.40 -17.73
C VAL A 136 58.82 21.41 -18.73
N SER A 137 57.99 22.28 -19.31
CA SER A 137 58.47 23.32 -20.24
C SER A 137 59.47 24.27 -19.59
N THR A 138 59.23 24.66 -18.33
CA THR A 138 60.17 25.52 -17.57
C THR A 138 61.52 24.83 -17.39
N GLN A 139 61.54 23.55 -17.01
CA GLN A 139 62.79 22.78 -16.86
C GLN A 139 63.49 22.54 -18.20
N SER A 140 62.75 22.26 -19.26
CA SER A 140 63.29 22.11 -20.62
C SER A 140 63.99 23.39 -21.08
N ASN A 141 63.35 24.55 -20.91
CA ASN A 141 63.93 25.85 -21.25
C ASN A 141 65.23 26.14 -20.46
N LEU A 142 65.28 25.76 -19.18
CA LEU A 142 66.50 25.89 -18.37
C LEU A 142 67.64 25.00 -18.89
N LEU A 143 67.33 23.78 -19.33
CA LEU A 143 68.32 22.88 -19.93
C LEU A 143 68.82 23.40 -21.27
N GLU A 144 67.93 23.87 -22.15
CA GLU A 144 68.31 24.48 -23.42
C GLU A 144 69.17 25.74 -23.23
N GLY A 145 68.87 26.57 -22.23
CA GLY A 145 69.70 27.71 -21.84
C GLY A 145 71.11 27.28 -21.42
N LYS A 146 71.21 26.25 -20.55
CA LYS A 146 72.51 25.70 -20.11
C LYS A 146 73.30 25.01 -21.22
N VAL A 147 72.65 24.40 -22.20
CA VAL A 147 73.31 23.79 -23.36
C VAL A 147 73.87 24.86 -24.31
N LYS A 148 73.20 26.02 -24.44
CA LYS A 148 73.74 27.17 -25.19
C LYS A 148 74.98 27.76 -24.52
N ASP A 149 74.97 27.87 -23.18
CA ASP A 149 76.13 28.35 -22.42
C ASP A 149 77.29 27.35 -22.38
N ALA A 150 77.02 26.04 -22.53
CA ALA A 150 78.05 25.00 -22.60
C ALA A 150 78.69 24.85 -24.01
N GLY A 151 78.14 25.51 -25.04
CA GLY A 151 78.66 25.48 -26.41
C GLY A 151 79.77 26.50 -26.68
N GLU A 152 80.03 27.43 -25.76
CA GLU A 152 81.08 28.44 -25.87
C GLU A 152 82.20 28.19 -24.83
N GLU A 153 83.00 27.15 -25.04
CA GLU A 153 84.34 27.16 -24.47
C GLU A 153 85.20 28.20 -25.22
N PRO A 154 85.93 29.08 -24.52
CA PRO A 154 86.83 30.02 -25.17
C PRO A 154 87.99 29.25 -25.84
N ARG A 155 88.03 29.27 -27.17
CA ARG A 155 89.20 28.86 -27.95
C ARG A 155 90.41 29.68 -27.48
N LYS A 156 91.38 29.00 -26.87
CA LYS A 156 92.73 29.55 -26.64
C LYS A 156 93.35 29.96 -27.99
N THR A 157 93.52 31.26 -28.21
CA THR A 157 94.35 31.79 -29.30
C THR A 157 95.83 31.64 -28.91
N LYS A 158 96.56 30.83 -29.68
CA LYS A 158 98.02 30.81 -29.67
C LYS A 158 98.55 32.00 -30.48
N THR A 159 99.57 32.62 -29.91
CA THR A 159 100.45 33.70 -30.38
C THR A 159 101.05 33.47 -31.77
N GLN A 160 101.28 34.56 -32.50
CA GLN A 160 102.36 34.69 -33.49
C GLN A 160 103.06 36.04 -33.32
N ASP A 161 104.39 35.96 -33.27
CA ASP A 161 105.39 36.98 -33.03
C ASP A 161 105.53 37.99 -34.19
N GLU A 162 106.00 39.20 -33.88
CA GLU A 162 107.01 39.94 -34.67
C GLU A 162 107.83 40.86 -33.73
N PRO A 163 109.09 41.22 -34.09
CA PRO A 163 110.22 41.08 -33.17
C PRO A 163 110.78 42.39 -32.56
N GLU A 164 111.53 42.16 -31.47
CA GLU A 164 112.68 42.91 -30.91
C GLU A 164 112.71 44.45 -30.89
N LYS A 165 112.83 44.98 -29.66
CA LYS A 165 114.03 45.72 -29.22
C LYS A 165 114.20 45.58 -27.70
N PHE A 166 115.28 44.92 -27.29
CA PHE A 166 115.82 45.01 -25.94
C PHE A 166 116.61 46.31 -25.83
N ASP A 167 116.26 47.18 -24.88
CA ASP A 167 117.16 48.20 -24.36
C ASP A 167 117.33 47.90 -22.87
N ILE A 168 118.55 47.52 -22.47
CA ILE A 168 118.91 47.28 -21.08
C ILE A 168 119.58 48.56 -20.59
N ASP A 169 118.95 49.25 -19.65
CA ASP A 169 119.60 50.34 -18.91
C ASP A 169 120.07 49.81 -17.54
N ILE A 170 121.38 49.63 -17.42
CA ILE A 170 122.09 49.25 -16.20
C ILE A 170 122.81 50.51 -15.70
N ASP A 171 122.13 51.40 -14.95
CA ASP A 171 122.82 52.43 -14.12
C ASP A 171 121.92 53.20 -13.13
N GLY A 172 121.17 52.47 -12.29
CA GLY A 172 120.38 53.10 -11.20
C GLY A 172 120.39 52.39 -9.85
N ILE A 173 121.09 51.26 -9.72
CA ILE A 173 121.24 50.51 -8.46
C ILE A 173 122.55 50.92 -7.78
N VAL A 174 122.83 52.22 -7.63
CA VAL A 174 123.82 52.74 -6.67
C VAL A 174 123.45 54.19 -6.33
N ASP A 175 122.56 54.39 -5.35
CA ASP A 175 122.63 55.54 -4.43
C ASP A 175 121.64 55.33 -3.27
N LYS A 176 122.00 54.38 -2.42
CA LYS A 176 121.86 54.47 -0.96
C LYS A 176 122.78 53.44 -0.31
N LEU A 177 124.06 53.64 -0.57
CA LEU A 177 125.15 53.34 0.34
C LEU A 177 125.98 54.62 0.49
N LEU A 178 125.30 55.66 1.01
CA LEU A 178 125.80 56.80 1.81
C LEU A 178 124.60 57.58 2.35
#